data_AF-A0A0S4KYN6-F1
#
_entry.id   AF-A0A0S4KYN6-F1
#
_cell.length_a   1.000
_cell.length_b   1.000
_cell.length_c   1.000
_cell.angle_alpha   90.00
_cell.angle_beta   90.00
_cell.angle_gamma   90.00
#
_symmetry.space_group_name_H-M   'P 1'
#
loop_
_entity.id
_entity.type
_entity.pdbx_description
1 polymer ?
#
loop_
_entity_poly.entity_id
_entity_poly.type
_entity_poly.pdbx_seq_one_letter_code
_entity_poly.pdbx_strand_id
1 'polypeptide(L)'
;MPERLTVAETALYASTMRKLAVILTLGCWLGLPWQAAFGNETGGGVAEAPAEDYPLYDRAIERLFLTSRTRLLLIERMTVTRLLPNQTESMTVDWFYEQDYFMGRLPRELAHDFVHVNRVAARLEGRFRVGVPYRFLSDGLIEEPEVLSMRPLKVGLLAQMPMPPSEHLAFSRIGRTLRNDQALLYVKQVRAEGTGAGFLVWFERKGLDWKILETDVVWTIRDEISEGEEFP
;
A
#
# COMPACT_ATOMS: atom_id res chain seq x y z
N MET A 1 -18.91 -57.88 -51.28
CA MET A 1 -19.83 -57.59 -50.17
C MET A 1 -19.15 -56.55 -49.28
N PRO A 2 -19.84 -55.45 -48.95
CA PRO A 2 -19.21 -54.16 -48.69
C PRO A 2 -19.36 -53.70 -47.24
N GLU A 3 -18.57 -52.72 -46.83
CA GLU A 3 -19.12 -51.62 -46.04
C GLU A 3 -18.82 -50.32 -46.78
N ARG A 4 -19.87 -49.52 -46.89
CA ARG A 4 -20.10 -48.46 -47.87
C ARG A 4 -20.34 -47.16 -47.09
N LEU A 5 -19.93 -46.05 -47.70
CA LEU A 5 -20.38 -44.65 -47.51
C LEU A 5 -19.64 -43.87 -46.39
N THR A 6 -19.29 -42.58 -46.58
CA THR A 6 -19.89 -41.57 -47.46
C THR A 6 -18.87 -40.53 -47.94
N VAL A 7 -18.98 -40.20 -49.22
CA VAL A 7 -18.46 -39.02 -49.90
C VAL A 7 -19.29 -37.81 -49.46
N ALA A 8 -18.91 -37.14 -48.38
CA ALA A 8 -19.56 -35.91 -47.92
C ALA A 8 -18.74 -35.17 -46.85
N GLU A 9 -17.49 -34.75 -47.11
CA GLU A 9 -16.83 -33.75 -46.25
C GLU A 9 -15.55 -33.11 -46.85
N THR A 10 -15.32 -33.22 -48.16
CA THR A 10 -14.18 -32.55 -48.85
C THR A 10 -14.60 -31.36 -49.71
N ALA A 11 -15.80 -30.81 -49.49
CA ALA A 11 -16.33 -29.71 -50.30
C ALA A 11 -16.87 -28.56 -49.43
N LEU A 12 -15.99 -27.79 -48.76
CA LEU A 12 -16.23 -26.37 -48.50
C LEU A 12 -14.97 -25.58 -48.07
N TYR A 13 -13.83 -25.82 -48.71
CA TYR A 13 -12.63 -24.98 -48.55
C TYR A 13 -12.55 -23.87 -49.62
N ALA A 14 -13.71 -23.41 -50.12
CA ALA A 14 -13.78 -22.45 -51.22
C ALA A 14 -15.09 -21.62 -51.20
N SER A 15 -15.40 -20.91 -50.11
CA SER A 15 -16.41 -19.84 -50.16
C SER A 15 -16.37 -18.86 -48.97
N THR A 16 -15.26 -18.15 -48.74
CA THR A 16 -15.33 -16.89 -47.94
C THR A 16 -14.21 -15.89 -48.19
N MET A 17 -13.50 -15.99 -49.33
CA MET A 17 -12.53 -14.99 -49.80
C MET A 17 -13.19 -14.00 -50.76
N ARG A 18 -14.17 -13.18 -50.29
CA ARG A 18 -14.73 -12.08 -51.12
C ARG A 18 -15.56 -10.98 -50.42
N LYS A 19 -15.48 -10.76 -49.11
CA LYS A 19 -16.30 -9.74 -48.42
C LYS A 19 -15.62 -8.93 -47.29
N LEU A 20 -14.34 -8.60 -47.43
CA LEU A 20 -13.66 -7.67 -46.49
C LEU A 20 -12.72 -6.70 -47.22
N ALA A 21 -13.12 -6.28 -48.41
CA ALA A 21 -12.76 -4.98 -48.96
C ALA A 21 -14.04 -4.14 -48.90
N VAL A 22 -13.93 -2.87 -48.47
CA VAL A 22 -15.03 -1.94 -48.14
C VAL A 22 -15.52 -2.06 -46.70
N ILE A 23 -14.73 -1.54 -45.75
CA ILE A 23 -15.05 -0.45 -44.78
C ILE A 23 -13.68 0.06 -44.28
N LEU A 24 -12.85 0.49 -45.23
CA LEU A 24 -11.88 1.56 -45.01
C LEU A 24 -12.58 2.81 -45.53
N THR A 25 -12.41 3.95 -44.84
CA THR A 25 -12.98 5.28 -45.14
C THR A 25 -14.46 5.48 -44.79
N LEU A 26 -14.76 5.73 -43.51
CA LEU A 26 -15.72 6.78 -43.09
C LEU A 26 -15.63 6.92 -41.56
N GLY A 27 -15.12 8.04 -41.07
CA GLY A 27 -14.95 8.28 -39.63
C GLY A 27 -13.83 9.25 -39.21
N CYS A 28 -13.19 9.97 -40.14
CA CYS A 28 -12.73 11.32 -39.82
C CYS A 28 -13.98 12.20 -39.67
N TRP A 29 -13.96 13.18 -38.76
CA TRP A 29 -15.05 14.11 -38.39
C TRP A 29 -15.86 13.75 -37.14
N LEU A 30 -15.20 13.49 -36.01
CA LEU A 30 -15.62 14.06 -34.73
C LEU A 30 -14.35 14.40 -33.93
N GLY A 31 -14.10 15.70 -33.77
CA GLY A 31 -12.96 16.26 -33.04
C GLY A 31 -13.06 16.03 -31.54
N LEU A 32 -12.58 14.87 -31.09
CA LEU A 32 -12.19 14.66 -29.70
C LEU A 32 -10.66 14.64 -29.65
N PRO A 33 -10.00 15.56 -28.91
CA PRO A 33 -8.59 15.44 -28.64
C PRO A 33 -8.39 14.26 -27.68
N TRP A 34 -8.32 13.05 -28.24
CA TRP A 34 -7.64 11.93 -27.60
C TRP A 34 -6.15 12.25 -27.68
N GLN A 35 -5.69 13.14 -26.80
CA GLN A 35 -4.29 13.17 -26.46
C GLN A 35 -4.03 11.84 -25.76
N ALA A 36 -3.47 10.94 -26.56
CA ALA A 36 -2.84 9.76 -26.05
C ALA A 36 -1.81 10.23 -25.02
N ALA A 37 -2.11 9.98 -23.76
CA ALA A 37 -1.08 9.73 -22.78
C ALA A 37 -0.38 8.42 -23.17
N PHE A 38 0.37 8.44 -24.27
CA PHE A 38 1.55 7.60 -24.38
C PHE A 38 2.59 8.29 -23.49
N GLY A 39 2.39 8.12 -22.18
CA GLY A 39 3.43 8.32 -21.19
C GLY A 39 4.57 7.40 -21.57
N ASN A 40 5.66 8.03 -21.94
CA ASN A 40 6.92 7.43 -22.32
C ASN A 40 7.32 6.32 -21.35
N GLU A 41 7.29 5.06 -21.80
CA GLU A 41 7.87 3.92 -21.10
C GLU A 41 9.41 4.04 -21.18
N THR A 42 9.97 4.96 -20.40
CA THR A 42 11.40 5.01 -20.10
C THR A 42 11.57 5.43 -18.64
N GLY A 43 11.62 4.41 -17.79
CA GLY A 43 11.90 4.53 -16.38
C GLY A 43 11.32 3.33 -15.67
N GLY A 44 12.16 2.38 -15.25
CA GLY A 44 11.79 1.42 -14.22
C GLY A 44 11.59 2.14 -12.89
N GLY A 45 10.61 3.03 -12.83
CA GLY A 45 10.27 3.86 -11.70
C GLY A 45 9.49 3.02 -10.70
N VAL A 46 9.94 3.04 -9.46
CA VAL A 46 9.15 2.54 -8.33
C VAL A 46 7.85 3.33 -8.30
N ALA A 47 6.71 2.64 -8.28
CA ALA A 47 5.40 3.30 -8.24
C ALA A 47 5.30 4.21 -7.02
N GLU A 48 4.84 5.44 -7.20
CA GLU A 48 4.62 6.38 -6.09
C GLU A 48 3.27 6.13 -5.41
N ALA A 49 3.21 6.38 -4.11
CA ALA A 49 1.95 6.34 -3.37
C ALA A 49 1.03 7.50 -3.81
N PRO A 50 -0.25 7.24 -4.11
CA PRO A 50 -1.19 8.25 -4.56
C PRO A 50 -1.34 9.41 -3.55
N ALA A 51 -1.51 10.64 -4.05
CA ALA A 51 -1.59 11.83 -3.21
C ALA A 51 -2.82 11.84 -2.28
N GLU A 52 -3.89 11.16 -2.69
CA GLU A 52 -5.13 10.97 -1.95
C GLU A 52 -5.01 10.01 -0.75
N ASP A 53 -3.90 9.28 -0.62
CA ASP A 53 -3.63 8.37 0.51
C ASP A 53 -3.11 9.13 1.74
N TYR A 54 -2.40 10.23 1.54
CA TYR A 54 -1.74 10.99 2.61
C TYR A 54 -2.66 11.49 3.72
N PRO A 55 -3.89 11.98 3.44
CA PRO A 55 -4.82 12.34 4.50
C PRO A 55 -5.17 11.17 5.45
N LEU A 56 -5.15 9.93 4.97
CA LEU A 56 -5.39 8.74 5.79
C LEU A 56 -4.14 8.38 6.62
N TYR A 57 -2.95 8.47 6.02
CA TYR A 57 -1.69 8.31 6.75
C TYR A 57 -1.56 9.34 7.88
N ASP A 58 -1.75 10.63 7.56
CA ASP A 58 -1.72 11.73 8.52
C ASP A 58 -2.71 11.50 9.66
N ARG A 59 -3.95 11.10 9.33
CA ARG A 59 -4.99 10.79 10.33
C ARG A 59 -4.57 9.64 11.25
N ALA A 60 -4.01 8.56 10.72
CA ALA A 60 -3.52 7.44 11.52
C ALA A 60 -2.41 7.90 12.48
N ILE A 61 -1.42 8.62 11.95
CA ILE A 61 -0.30 9.16 12.72
C ILE A 61 -0.80 10.01 13.88
N GLU A 62 -1.60 11.03 13.58
CA GLU A 62 -2.09 12.00 14.57
C GLU A 62 -2.94 11.38 15.67
N ARG A 63 -3.72 10.35 15.34
CA ARG A 63 -4.68 9.76 16.28
C ARG A 63 -4.12 8.61 17.09
N LEU A 64 -3.18 7.84 16.53
CA LEU A 64 -2.76 6.57 17.11
C LEU A 64 -1.31 6.58 17.58
N PHE A 65 -0.44 7.37 16.95
CA PHE A 65 1.01 7.23 17.13
C PHE A 65 1.68 8.49 17.71
N LEU A 66 1.09 9.66 17.52
CA LEU A 66 1.61 10.88 18.13
C LEU A 66 1.22 10.98 19.61
N THR A 67 2.22 11.28 20.43
CA THR A 67 2.05 11.66 21.83
C THR A 67 2.67 13.02 22.07
N SER A 68 2.41 13.62 23.23
CA SER A 68 3.09 14.86 23.64
C SER A 68 4.62 14.73 23.75
N ARG A 69 5.15 13.50 23.75
CA ARG A 69 6.58 13.20 23.81
C ARG A 69 7.21 13.02 22.44
N THR A 70 6.41 12.85 21.38
CA THR A 70 6.92 12.61 20.02
C THR A 70 7.55 13.88 19.47
N ARG A 71 8.88 13.87 19.31
CA ARG A 71 9.66 15.03 18.80
C ARG A 71 10.10 14.88 17.34
N LEU A 72 10.22 13.64 16.87
CA LEU A 72 10.64 13.29 15.52
C LEU A 72 9.95 11.97 15.17
N LEU A 73 9.39 11.89 13.97
CA LEU A 73 8.82 10.67 13.40
C LEU A 73 9.77 10.11 12.33
N LEU A 74 10.09 8.82 12.42
CA LEU A 74 10.75 8.12 11.32
C LEU A 74 9.70 7.34 10.53
N ILE A 75 9.74 7.47 9.20
CA ILE A 75 8.82 6.79 8.29
C ILE A 75 9.63 5.97 7.28
N GLU A 76 9.38 4.68 7.14
CA GLU A 76 9.97 3.89 6.04
C GLU A 76 9.57 4.50 4.70
N ARG A 77 10.55 4.68 3.82
CA ARG A 77 10.35 5.27 2.49
C ARG A 77 9.46 4.40 1.61
N MET A 78 9.57 3.10 1.75
CA MET A 78 8.84 2.11 0.97
C MET A 78 7.67 1.56 1.76
N THR A 79 6.50 1.46 1.13
CA THR A 79 5.35 0.84 1.78
C THR A 79 5.59 -0.66 1.97
N VAL A 80 5.13 -1.20 3.09
CA VAL A 80 5.23 -2.63 3.38
C VAL A 80 4.14 -3.43 2.67
N THR A 81 4.50 -4.64 2.23
CA THR A 81 3.61 -5.58 1.54
C THR A 81 3.22 -6.78 2.40
N ARG A 82 3.79 -6.88 3.60
CA ARG A 82 3.60 -7.99 4.55
C ARG A 82 3.03 -7.45 5.85
N LEU A 83 2.13 -8.22 6.46
CA LEU A 83 1.49 -7.83 7.73
C LEU A 83 2.19 -8.46 8.92
N LEU A 84 2.79 -9.64 8.78
CA LEU A 84 3.54 -10.30 9.87
C LEU A 84 5.05 -10.14 9.69
N PRO A 85 5.84 -10.00 10.77
CA PRO A 85 7.29 -9.88 10.67
C PRO A 85 7.97 -11.07 9.99
N ASN A 86 7.48 -12.29 10.28
CA ASN A 86 8.05 -13.54 9.77
C ASN A 86 7.28 -14.10 8.55
N GLN A 87 6.46 -13.26 7.90
CA GLN A 87 5.69 -13.68 6.76
C GLN A 87 6.62 -14.00 5.58
N THR A 88 6.64 -15.26 5.16
CA THR A 88 7.45 -15.71 4.02
C THR A 88 6.63 -15.72 2.73
N GLU A 89 5.33 -16.01 2.83
CA GLU A 89 4.41 -16.11 1.70
C GLU A 89 3.75 -14.77 1.37
N SER A 90 3.39 -14.57 0.10
CA SER A 90 2.63 -13.38 -0.32
C SER A 90 1.25 -13.35 0.34
N MET A 91 0.81 -12.17 0.77
CA MET A 91 -0.53 -11.97 1.31
C MET A 91 -1.58 -12.34 0.25
N THR A 92 -2.38 -13.39 0.51
CA THR A 92 -3.53 -13.78 -0.30
C THR A 92 -4.84 -13.32 0.34
N VAL A 93 -5.91 -13.27 -0.45
CA VAL A 93 -7.23 -12.86 0.03
C VAL A 93 -7.78 -13.89 1.03
N ASP A 94 -7.62 -15.18 0.73
CA ASP A 94 -8.09 -16.26 1.61
C ASP A 94 -7.33 -16.24 2.95
N TRP A 95 -6.00 -16.12 2.91
CA TRP A 95 -5.19 -15.98 4.12
C TRP A 95 -5.64 -14.78 4.97
N PHE A 96 -5.93 -13.63 4.34
CA PHE A 96 -6.37 -12.43 5.05
C PHE A 96 -7.72 -12.64 5.75
N TYR A 97 -8.66 -13.39 5.15
CA TYR A 97 -9.93 -13.72 5.80
C TYR A 97 -9.78 -14.71 6.95
N GLU A 98 -8.87 -15.67 6.83
CA GLU A 98 -8.61 -16.65 7.90
C GLU A 98 -8.12 -15.99 9.20
N GLN A 99 -7.56 -14.78 9.13
CA GLN A 99 -7.12 -14.04 10.31
C GLN A 99 -8.27 -13.44 11.12
N ASP A 100 -9.49 -13.43 10.58
CA ASP A 100 -10.71 -12.92 11.23
C ASP A 100 -10.57 -11.47 11.76
N TYR A 101 -9.76 -10.64 11.11
CA TYR A 101 -9.55 -9.24 11.49
C TYR A 101 -10.88 -8.49 11.60
N PHE A 102 -10.98 -7.64 12.63
CA PHE A 102 -12.20 -6.91 12.99
C PHE A 102 -13.39 -7.85 13.26
N MET A 103 -13.14 -9.04 13.80
CA MET A 103 -14.16 -10.08 14.05
C MET A 103 -14.91 -10.46 12.77
N GLY A 104 -14.19 -10.53 11.65
CA GLY A 104 -14.73 -10.91 10.35
C GLY A 104 -15.70 -9.90 9.72
N ARG A 105 -15.82 -8.69 10.28
CA ARG A 105 -16.76 -7.66 9.80
C ARG A 105 -16.27 -6.87 8.59
N LEU A 106 -15.01 -7.06 8.19
CA LEU A 106 -14.43 -6.28 7.10
C LEU A 106 -15.14 -6.60 5.76
N PRO A 107 -15.61 -5.61 5.00
CA PRO A 107 -16.27 -5.87 3.72
C PRO A 107 -15.39 -6.62 2.74
N ARG A 108 -15.99 -7.55 1.99
CA ARG A 108 -15.24 -8.44 1.11
C ARG A 108 -14.42 -7.67 0.06
N GLU A 109 -15.04 -6.66 -0.54
CA GLU A 109 -14.38 -5.81 -1.53
C GLU A 109 -13.20 -5.01 -0.95
N LEU A 110 -13.27 -4.59 0.32
CA LEU A 110 -12.21 -3.82 0.97
C LEU A 110 -10.97 -4.70 1.23
N ALA A 111 -11.16 -5.92 1.73
CA ALA A 111 -10.07 -6.88 1.90
C ALA A 111 -9.44 -7.26 0.56
N HIS A 112 -10.25 -7.52 -0.46
CA HIS A 112 -9.75 -7.86 -1.79
C HIS A 112 -8.88 -6.73 -2.38
N ASP A 113 -9.37 -5.49 -2.34
CA ASP A 113 -8.60 -4.34 -2.83
C ASP A 113 -7.32 -4.12 -2.01
N PHE A 114 -7.42 -4.18 -0.68
CA PHE A 114 -6.27 -4.05 0.21
C PHE A 114 -5.16 -5.06 -0.10
N VAL A 115 -5.53 -6.34 -0.28
CA VAL A 115 -4.57 -7.38 -0.66
C VAL A 115 -4.00 -7.12 -2.05
N HIS A 116 -4.83 -6.68 -3.00
CA HIS A 116 -4.41 -6.39 -4.37
C HIS A 116 -3.38 -5.26 -4.44
N VAL A 117 -3.66 -4.10 -3.84
CA VAL A 117 -2.78 -2.92 -3.91
C VAL A 117 -1.45 -3.17 -3.19
N ASN A 118 -1.44 -3.99 -2.14
CA ASN A 118 -0.24 -4.29 -1.34
C ASN A 118 0.62 -5.44 -1.89
N ARG A 119 0.38 -5.91 -3.12
CA ARG A 119 1.28 -6.88 -3.78
C ARG A 119 2.63 -6.27 -4.14
N VAL A 120 2.67 -4.97 -4.38
CA VAL A 120 3.85 -4.23 -4.81
C VAL A 120 4.03 -3.03 -3.89
N ALA A 121 5.26 -2.84 -3.41
CA ALA A 121 5.62 -1.69 -2.60
C ALA A 121 5.57 -0.42 -3.46
N ALA A 122 5.07 0.67 -2.87
CA ALA A 122 5.12 2.00 -3.44
C ALA A 122 6.07 2.89 -2.63
N ARG A 123 6.63 3.89 -3.28
CA ARG A 123 7.47 4.91 -2.64
C ARG A 123 6.57 5.99 -2.02
N LEU A 124 6.84 6.33 -0.77
CA LEU A 124 6.25 7.47 -0.08
C LEU A 124 7.06 8.74 -0.35
N GLU A 125 6.34 9.82 -0.62
CA GLU A 125 6.86 11.14 -0.95
C GLU A 125 6.65 12.10 0.22
N GLY A 126 7.40 13.21 0.24
CA GLY A 126 7.36 14.23 1.30
C GLY A 126 6.06 15.05 1.39
N ARG A 127 4.88 14.41 1.42
CA ARG A 127 3.55 15.03 1.37
C ARG A 127 2.79 14.97 2.70
N PHE A 128 3.34 14.33 3.73
CA PHE A 128 2.74 14.24 5.07
C PHE A 128 2.52 15.61 5.69
N ARG A 129 1.34 15.82 6.30
CA ARG A 129 0.94 17.07 6.96
C ARG A 129 0.78 16.89 8.46
N VAL A 130 1.69 16.13 9.06
CA VAL A 130 1.70 15.84 10.49
C VAL A 130 2.25 17.01 11.31
N GLY A 131 1.72 17.20 12.52
CA GLY A 131 2.12 18.30 13.41
C GLY A 131 3.52 18.21 14.02
N VAL A 132 4.35 17.25 13.60
CA VAL A 132 5.72 17.03 14.08
C VAL A 132 6.69 16.87 12.90
N PRO A 133 7.98 17.20 13.05
CA PRO A 133 8.98 16.88 12.03
C PRO A 133 9.05 15.37 11.76
N TYR A 134 9.26 15.00 10.49
CA TYR A 134 9.50 13.61 10.10
C TYR A 134 10.73 13.48 9.18
N ARG A 135 11.27 12.26 9.11
CA ARG A 135 12.32 11.86 8.18
C ARG A 135 12.01 10.50 7.59
N PHE A 136 12.44 10.29 6.34
CA PHE A 136 12.37 8.98 5.71
C PHE A 136 13.54 8.09 6.12
N LEU A 137 13.26 6.80 6.20
CA LEU A 137 14.23 5.73 6.31
C LEU A 137 14.27 4.95 5.00
N SER A 138 15.46 4.68 4.49
CA SER A 138 15.69 3.72 3.42
C SER A 138 16.75 2.73 3.88
N ASP A 139 16.42 1.44 3.90
CA ASP A 139 17.33 0.38 4.34
C ASP A 139 17.95 0.63 5.73
N GLY A 140 17.16 1.18 6.65
CA GLY A 140 17.60 1.53 8.01
C GLY A 140 18.46 2.80 8.12
N LEU A 141 18.70 3.50 7.00
CA LEU A 141 19.43 4.77 6.97
C LEU A 141 18.47 5.95 6.88
N ILE A 142 18.72 6.98 7.71
CA ILE A 142 17.94 8.22 7.69
C ILE A 142 18.30 9.02 6.45
N GLU A 143 17.30 9.33 5.63
CA GLU A 143 17.46 10.16 4.44
C GLU A 143 17.59 11.66 4.78
N GLU A 144 18.29 12.38 3.91
CA GLU A 144 18.33 13.84 3.97
C GLU A 144 16.94 14.44 3.71
N PRO A 145 16.62 15.60 4.32
CA PRO A 145 15.34 16.25 4.08
C PRO A 145 15.19 16.67 2.61
N GLU A 146 14.16 16.18 1.94
CA GLU A 146 13.83 16.55 0.54
C GLU A 146 13.53 18.03 0.36
N VAL A 147 13.06 18.70 1.42
CA VAL A 147 12.78 20.13 1.42
C VAL A 147 13.78 20.85 2.32
N LEU A 148 14.73 21.55 1.70
CA LEU A 148 15.76 22.39 2.34
C LEU A 148 15.21 23.52 3.23
N SER A 149 13.88 23.73 3.25
CA SER A 149 13.20 24.69 4.11
C SER A 149 13.09 24.25 5.58
N MET A 150 13.29 22.96 5.87
CA MET A 150 13.66 22.55 7.22
C MET A 150 15.17 22.69 7.34
N ARG A 151 15.65 23.46 8.34
CA ARG A 151 17.08 23.66 8.57
C ARG A 151 17.82 22.33 8.39
N PRO A 152 18.92 22.30 7.60
CA PRO A 152 19.71 21.09 7.47
C PRO A 152 20.10 20.64 8.88
N LEU A 153 19.61 19.46 9.28
CA LEU A 153 20.18 18.77 10.41
C LEU A 153 21.56 18.38 9.92
N LYS A 154 22.61 19.06 10.40
CA LYS A 154 23.98 18.65 10.13
C LYS A 154 24.03 17.14 10.42
N VAL A 155 24.62 16.35 9.53
CA VAL A 155 24.74 14.90 9.68
C VAL A 155 25.35 14.52 11.05
N GLY A 156 26.18 15.40 11.64
CA GLY A 156 26.70 15.26 13.00
C GLY A 156 25.75 15.65 14.15
N LEU A 157 24.64 16.35 13.91
CA LEU A 157 23.63 16.72 14.92
C LEU A 157 22.65 15.56 15.19
N LEU A 158 22.43 14.65 14.24
CA LEU A 158 21.67 13.42 14.47
C LEU A 158 22.45 12.44 15.36
N ALA A 159 23.77 12.35 15.19
CA ALA A 159 24.68 11.66 16.11
C ALA A 159 24.78 12.34 17.51
N GLN A 160 24.29 13.57 17.63
CA GLN A 160 24.24 14.35 18.87
C GLN A 160 22.80 14.62 19.34
N MET A 161 21.77 14.03 18.71
CA MET A 161 20.41 14.13 19.22
C MET A 161 20.34 13.28 20.49
N PRO A 162 20.05 13.86 21.66
CA PRO A 162 20.20 13.16 22.93
C PRO A 162 19.18 12.05 23.17
N MET A 163 18.25 11.81 22.24
CA MET A 163 17.26 10.74 22.38
C MET A 163 16.99 10.05 21.05
N PRO A 164 16.87 8.71 21.04
CA PRO A 164 16.43 7.98 19.87
C PRO A 164 15.05 8.50 19.41
N PRO A 165 14.75 8.46 18.11
CA PRO A 165 13.42 8.80 17.61
C PRO A 165 12.40 7.94 18.34
N SER A 166 11.36 8.59 18.85
CA SER A 166 10.39 7.94 19.74
C SER A 166 9.50 6.95 18.99
N GLU A 167 9.30 7.19 17.68
CA GLU A 167 8.37 6.42 16.86
C GLU A 167 8.97 6.18 15.47
N HIS A 168 9.08 4.90 15.09
CA HIS A 168 9.41 4.46 13.75
C HIS A 168 8.20 3.73 13.15
N LEU A 169 7.65 4.29 12.07
CA LEU A 169 6.47 3.77 11.39
C LEU A 169 6.80 3.27 9.97
N ALA A 170 6.12 2.20 9.57
CA ALA A 170 6.06 1.76 8.17
C ALA A 170 4.60 1.57 7.78
N PHE A 171 4.22 2.04 6.60
CA PHE A 171 2.84 2.01 6.12
C PHE A 171 2.66 1.03 4.99
N SER A 172 1.49 0.40 4.90
CA SER A 172 1.07 -0.24 3.67
C SER A 172 0.51 0.81 2.69
N ARG A 173 0.21 0.39 1.46
CA ARG A 173 -0.71 1.12 0.59
C ARG A 173 -2.13 1.01 1.13
N ILE A 174 -2.98 1.97 0.76
CA ILE A 174 -4.37 2.06 1.22
C ILE A 174 -5.28 1.24 0.31
N GLY A 175 -5.97 0.25 0.88
CA GLY A 175 -7.09 -0.42 0.22
C GLY A 175 -8.38 0.38 0.38
N ARG A 176 -9.27 0.35 -0.62
CA ARG A 176 -10.55 1.07 -0.61
C ARG A 176 -11.69 0.25 -1.17
N THR A 177 -12.90 0.54 -0.71
CA THR A 177 -14.12 0.07 -1.36
C THR A 177 -14.29 0.77 -2.72
N LEU A 178 -15.02 0.15 -3.65
CA LEU A 178 -15.33 0.74 -4.96
C LEU A 178 -16.09 2.07 -4.82
N ARG A 179 -16.91 2.19 -3.76
CA ARG A 179 -17.65 3.41 -3.43
C ARG A 179 -16.77 4.48 -2.79
N ASN A 180 -15.52 4.16 -2.43
CA ASN A 180 -14.58 5.04 -1.76
C ASN A 180 -15.14 5.64 -0.45
N ASP A 181 -15.98 4.87 0.23
CA ASP A 181 -16.59 5.21 1.51
C ASP A 181 -15.91 4.50 2.70
N GLN A 182 -15.09 3.49 2.43
CA GLN A 182 -14.25 2.85 3.43
C GLN A 182 -12.82 2.66 2.92
N ALA A 183 -11.87 2.65 3.84
CA ALA A 183 -10.47 2.42 3.54
C ALA A 183 -9.80 1.59 4.61
N LEU A 184 -8.74 0.88 4.23
CA LEU A 184 -7.96 0.03 5.11
C LEU A 184 -6.47 0.34 4.96
N LEU A 185 -5.80 0.51 6.09
CA LEU A 185 -4.38 0.77 6.21
C LEU A 185 -3.76 -0.24 7.17
N TYR A 186 -2.59 -0.76 6.84
CA TYR A 186 -1.71 -1.38 7.82
C TYR A 186 -0.59 -0.44 8.23
N VAL A 187 -0.30 -0.38 9.53
CA VAL A 187 0.81 0.37 10.11
C VAL A 187 1.64 -0.55 10.98
N LYS A 188 2.94 -0.64 10.68
CA LYS A 188 3.93 -1.22 11.57
C LYS A 188 4.55 -0.11 12.40
N GLN A 189 4.57 -0.29 13.72
CA GLN A 189 5.26 0.55 14.68
C GLN A 189 6.41 -0.24 15.29
N VAL A 190 7.62 0.33 15.27
CA VAL A 190 8.77 -0.16 16.01
C VAL A 190 9.22 0.98 16.91
N ARG A 191 9.52 0.66 18.16
CA ARG A 191 10.01 1.63 19.13
C ARG A 191 11.48 1.40 19.43
N ALA A 192 12.14 2.43 19.98
CA ALA A 192 13.56 2.38 20.27
C ALA A 192 13.93 1.29 21.29
N GLU A 193 13.02 0.99 22.20
CA GLU A 193 13.14 -0.06 23.22
C GLU A 193 12.96 -1.49 22.69
N GLY A 194 12.96 -1.72 21.37
CA GLY A 194 12.81 -3.06 20.79
C GLY A 194 11.37 -3.58 20.74
N THR A 195 10.43 -2.93 21.45
CA THR A 195 9.00 -3.24 21.33
C THR A 195 8.44 -2.78 19.99
N GLY A 196 7.38 -3.45 19.54
CA GLY A 196 6.72 -3.11 18.30
C GLY A 196 5.35 -3.73 18.17
N ALA A 197 4.56 -3.20 17.26
CA ALA A 197 3.24 -3.73 16.95
C ALA A 197 2.84 -3.46 15.50
N GLY A 198 2.02 -4.34 14.95
CA GLY A 198 1.33 -4.14 13.68
C GLY A 198 -0.14 -3.84 13.92
N PHE A 199 -0.68 -2.86 13.22
CA PHE A 199 -2.07 -2.43 13.36
C PHE A 199 -2.75 -2.39 11.99
N LEU A 200 -3.98 -2.89 11.92
CA LEU A 200 -4.90 -2.58 10.84
C LEU A 200 -5.80 -1.43 11.30
N VAL A 201 -5.93 -0.40 10.48
CA VAL A 201 -6.74 0.79 10.75
C VAL A 201 -7.83 0.86 9.69
N TRP A 202 -9.08 0.69 10.13
CA TRP A 202 -10.25 0.75 9.26
C TRP A 202 -10.86 2.14 9.35
N PHE A 203 -11.03 2.77 8.19
CA PHE A 203 -11.62 4.09 8.06
C PHE A 203 -12.99 4.03 7.41
N GLU A 204 -13.83 4.99 7.80
CA GLU A 204 -15.10 5.30 7.18
C GLU A 204 -15.09 6.78 6.74
N ARG A 205 -15.59 7.04 5.53
CA ARG A 205 -15.79 8.39 5.02
C ARG A 205 -17.17 8.90 5.43
N LYS A 206 -17.22 10.04 6.13
CA LYS A 206 -18.46 10.76 6.45
C LYS A 206 -18.45 12.11 5.76
N GLY A 207 -19.17 12.20 4.64
CA GLY A 207 -19.14 13.38 3.77
C GLY A 207 -17.77 13.53 3.11
N LEU A 208 -17.08 14.65 3.38
CA LEU A 208 -15.73 14.90 2.86
C LEU A 208 -14.62 14.40 3.78
N ASP A 209 -14.94 14.00 5.01
CA ASP A 209 -13.95 13.65 6.03
C ASP A 209 -13.80 12.15 6.20
N TRP A 210 -12.56 11.72 6.42
CA TRP A 210 -12.23 10.37 6.86
C TRP A 210 -12.12 10.30 8.39
N LYS A 211 -12.70 9.25 8.97
CA LYS A 211 -12.62 8.92 10.39
C LYS A 211 -12.14 7.50 10.58
N ILE A 212 -11.40 7.25 11.65
CA ILE A 212 -11.07 5.88 12.07
C ILE A 212 -12.36 5.29 12.64
N LEU A 213 -12.84 4.22 12.01
CA LEU A 213 -13.96 3.43 12.49
C LEU A 213 -13.49 2.51 13.60
N GLU A 214 -12.41 1.78 13.35
CA GLU A 214 -11.87 0.77 14.25
C GLU A 214 -10.38 0.51 13.99
N THR A 215 -9.69 -0.09 14.95
CA THR A 215 -8.31 -0.52 14.82
C THR A 215 -8.18 -1.92 15.39
N ASP A 216 -7.42 -2.77 14.71
CA ASP A 216 -7.16 -4.15 15.12
C ASP A 216 -5.66 -4.41 15.21
N VAL A 217 -5.24 -5.23 16.18
CA VAL A 217 -3.82 -5.51 16.43
C VAL A 217 -3.44 -6.80 15.72
N VAL A 218 -2.49 -6.70 14.78
CA VAL A 218 -2.04 -7.82 13.95
C VAL A 218 -0.99 -8.66 14.68
N TRP A 219 -0.06 -8.02 15.39
CA TRP A 219 0.98 -8.66 16.19
C TRP A 219 1.58 -7.66 17.16
N THR A 220 2.27 -8.16 18.19
CA THR A 220 3.05 -7.36 19.14
C THR A 220 4.35 -8.06 19.49
N ILE A 221 5.41 -7.30 19.69
CA ILE A 221 6.67 -7.76 20.29
C ILE A 221 6.74 -7.16 21.70
N ARG A 222 6.92 -8.02 22.70
CA ARG A 222 7.25 -7.64 24.08
C ARG A 222 8.58 -8.28 24.42
N ASP A 223 9.52 -7.51 24.94
CA ASP A 223 10.70 -8.09 25.55
C ASP A 223 10.26 -8.82 26.82
N GLU A 224 10.46 -10.14 26.82
CA GLU A 224 10.42 -10.93 28.05
C GLU A 224 11.63 -10.52 28.87
N ILE A 225 11.44 -9.68 29.88
CA ILE A 225 12.42 -9.58 30.97
C ILE A 225 12.48 -10.98 31.58
N SER A 226 13.65 -11.60 31.51
CA SER A 226 13.92 -12.91 32.11
C SER A 226 13.64 -12.87 33.62
N GLU A 227 12.45 -13.29 34.04
CA GLU A 227 12.23 -13.73 35.41
C GLU A 227 12.87 -15.12 35.55
N GLY A 228 14.10 -15.14 36.06
CA GLY A 228 14.88 -16.34 36.24
C GLY A 228 16.15 -16.10 37.04
N GLU A 229 16.08 -15.26 38.08
CA GLU A 229 17.09 -15.26 39.15
C GLU A 229 16.50 -16.00 40.35
N GLU A 230 16.68 -17.32 40.34
CA GLU A 230 16.54 -18.17 41.52
C GLU A 230 17.70 -17.80 42.47
N PHE A 231 17.39 -17.11 43.57
CA PHE A 231 18.38 -16.80 44.60
C PHE A 231 18.73 -18.06 45.40
N PRO A 232 20.00 -18.23 45.80
CA PRO A 232 20.52 -19.44 46.45
C PRO A 232 20.00 -19.68 47.86
#